data_AF-A0A6N8SD61-F1
#
_entry.id   AF-A0A6N8SD61-F1
#
_cell.length_a   1.000
_cell.length_b   1.000
_cell.length_c   1.000
_cell.angle_alpha   90.00
_cell.angle_beta   90.00
_cell.angle_gamma   90.00
#
_symmetry.space_group_name_H-M   'P 1'
#
loop_
_entity.id
_entity.type
_entity.pdbx_description
1 polymer ?
#
loop_
_entity_poly.entity_id
_entity_poly.type
_entity_poly.pdbx_seq_one_letter_code
_entity_poly.pdbx_strand_id
1 'polypeptide(L)'
;MTQIASTLAQQIARFVHSERLAPGDALTERSLAERFLVSRSPIRTALRELQRAGVLSPSERGGFAVADPAAAEAFAASEAGSDGSEETYLAIARDRLAGAIPDRISENELLRRYGVTRPRLQALLRRMSEEGWAERLPGHGWRFLPILTSMETYRQSYSFRQAIEPAALLEPGFILDRPVLERHLEQQRQLVAGGILEISAVRLFEINSEMHEAIAECSRNAFFIESLRRVDRLRRLIEYQQNVDRELARARCIEHIRILELLFDGRNADAAEEMRKHLRALGPLKAPSPLT
;
A
#
# COMPACT_ATOMS: atom_id res chain seq x y z
N MET A 1 -10.80 1.82 25.58
CA MET A 1 -11.05 2.51 24.30
C MET A 1 -10.89 1.49 23.19
N THR A 2 -11.83 1.41 22.25
CA THR A 2 -11.80 0.43 21.15
C THR A 2 -10.96 0.97 19.99
N GLN A 3 -10.05 0.15 19.46
CA GLN A 3 -9.17 0.48 18.31
C GLN A 3 -9.95 1.05 17.11
N ILE A 4 -11.19 0.58 16.91
CA ILE A 4 -12.09 1.02 15.83
C ILE A 4 -12.46 2.51 15.95
N ALA A 5 -12.65 3.04 17.17
CA ALA A 5 -13.05 4.43 17.36
C ALA A 5 -11.91 5.42 17.03
N SER A 6 -10.66 5.09 17.39
CA SER A 6 -9.48 5.91 17.05
C SER A 6 -9.28 5.96 15.53
N THR A 7 -9.34 4.81 14.86
CA THR A 7 -9.22 4.75 13.39
C THR A 7 -10.31 5.56 12.70
N LEU A 8 -11.56 5.47 13.19
CA LEU A 8 -12.65 6.29 12.66
C LEU A 8 -12.44 7.79 12.92
N ALA A 9 -11.91 8.19 14.07
CA ALA A 9 -11.62 9.60 14.36
C ALA A 9 -10.64 10.19 13.33
N GLN A 10 -9.58 9.45 12.98
CA GLN A 10 -8.63 9.89 11.96
C GLN A 10 -9.25 9.94 10.56
N GLN A 11 -10.03 8.93 10.19
CA GLN A 11 -10.71 8.90 8.89
C GLN A 11 -11.67 10.09 8.75
N ILE A 12 -12.38 10.43 9.84
CA ILE A 12 -13.26 11.60 9.89
C ILE A 12 -12.43 12.91 9.82
N ALA A 13 -11.29 13.01 10.51
CA ALA A 13 -10.41 14.19 10.42
C ALA A 13 -9.83 14.38 9.00
N ARG A 14 -9.39 13.29 8.35
CA ARG A 14 -8.95 13.31 6.94
C ARG A 14 -10.08 13.75 6.01
N PHE A 15 -11.29 13.26 6.25
CA PHE A 15 -12.48 13.66 5.49
C PHE A 15 -12.78 15.16 5.64
N VAL A 16 -12.72 15.71 6.86
CA VAL A 16 -12.88 17.15 7.10
C VAL A 16 -11.86 17.96 6.29
N HIS A 17 -10.60 17.52 6.28
CA HIS A 17 -9.53 18.17 5.52
C HIS A 17 -9.69 18.01 4.00
N SER A 18 -9.95 16.78 3.51
CA SER A 18 -10.02 16.47 2.07
C SER A 18 -11.20 17.13 1.39
N GLU A 19 -12.34 17.21 2.06
CA GLU A 19 -13.54 17.89 1.55
C GLU A 19 -13.52 19.40 1.80
N ARG A 20 -12.45 19.92 2.44
CA ARG A 20 -12.30 21.35 2.77
C ARG A 20 -13.50 21.92 3.53
N LEU A 21 -13.99 21.16 4.52
CA LEU A 21 -15.10 21.63 5.36
C LEU A 21 -14.70 22.86 6.14
N ALA A 22 -15.58 23.87 6.15
CA ALA A 22 -15.35 25.15 6.80
C ALA A 22 -15.72 25.10 8.29
N PRO A 23 -15.14 25.98 9.13
CA PRO A 23 -15.61 26.17 10.50
C PRO A 23 -17.13 26.40 10.54
N GLY A 24 -17.84 25.62 11.37
CA GLY A 24 -19.30 25.64 11.47
C GLY A 24 -20.02 24.58 10.63
N ASP A 25 -19.35 23.90 9.70
CA ASP A 25 -19.96 22.82 8.91
C ASP A 25 -20.38 21.65 9.81
N ALA A 26 -21.61 21.17 9.65
CA ALA A 26 -22.19 20.17 10.53
C ALA A 26 -21.75 18.73 10.16
N LEU A 27 -21.33 17.97 11.16
CA LEU A 27 -21.06 16.54 11.07
C LEU A 27 -22.10 15.75 11.87
N THR A 28 -22.95 15.00 11.17
CA THR A 28 -23.98 14.18 11.81
C THR A 28 -23.52 12.73 11.97
N GLU A 29 -23.91 12.09 13.07
CA GLU A 29 -23.63 10.66 13.29
C GLU A 29 -24.20 9.79 12.18
N ARG A 30 -25.37 10.17 11.63
CA ARG A 30 -26.05 9.42 10.57
C ARG A 30 -25.26 9.45 9.26
N SER A 31 -24.91 10.64 8.78
CA SER A 31 -24.18 10.79 7.51
C SER A 31 -22.82 10.10 7.54
N LEU A 32 -22.12 10.17 8.69
CA LEU A 32 -20.84 9.52 8.87
C LEU A 32 -20.97 8.00 9.01
N ALA A 33 -21.99 7.51 9.72
CA ALA A 33 -22.26 6.07 9.80
C ALA A 33 -22.55 5.46 8.42
N GLU A 34 -23.35 6.15 7.59
CA GLU A 34 -23.63 5.76 6.21
C GLU A 34 -22.36 5.80 5.34
N ARG A 35 -21.55 6.86 5.45
CA ARG A 35 -20.30 7.01 4.66
C ARG A 35 -19.23 5.98 5.02
N PHE A 36 -19.01 5.75 6.31
CA PHE A 36 -17.96 4.84 6.79
C PHE A 36 -18.45 3.40 7.00
N LEU A 37 -19.70 3.10 6.62
CA LEU A 37 -20.32 1.76 6.67
C LEU A 37 -20.21 1.10 8.06
N VAL A 38 -20.43 1.88 9.12
CA VAL A 38 -20.35 1.43 10.53
C VAL A 38 -21.61 1.82 11.30
N SER A 39 -21.82 1.22 12.47
CA SER A 39 -22.92 1.63 13.35
C SER A 39 -22.66 3.03 13.96
N ARG A 40 -23.71 3.68 14.48
CA ARG A 40 -23.60 5.02 15.06
C ARG A 40 -22.77 5.07 16.35
N SER A 41 -22.68 3.96 17.08
CA SER A 41 -21.95 3.88 18.37
C SER A 41 -20.44 4.19 18.24
N PRO A 42 -19.68 3.55 17.33
CA PRO A 42 -18.27 3.88 17.12
C PRO A 42 -18.07 5.28 16.51
N ILE A 43 -18.98 5.76 15.64
CA ILE A 43 -18.96 7.14 15.12
C ILE A 43 -19.09 8.17 16.25
N ARG A 44 -20.06 7.99 17.14
CA ARG A 44 -20.26 8.87 18.29
C ARG A 44 -19.04 8.91 19.21
N THR A 45 -18.35 7.78 19.35
CA THR A 45 -17.12 7.70 20.13
C THR A 45 -15.99 8.47 19.46
N ALA A 46 -15.83 8.31 18.14
CA ALA A 46 -14.85 9.04 17.33
C ALA A 46 -15.09 10.56 17.31
N LEU A 47 -16.35 11.01 17.18
CA LEU A 47 -16.70 12.43 17.20
C LEU A 47 -16.38 13.10 18.54
N ARG A 48 -16.60 12.40 19.66
CA ARG A 48 -16.22 12.89 20.99
C ARG A 48 -14.70 13.00 21.16
N GLU A 49 -13.95 12.13 20.53
CA GLU A 49 -12.49 12.18 20.52
C GLU A 49 -12.00 13.40 19.76
N LEU A 50 -12.53 13.63 18.56
CA LEU A 50 -12.23 14.82 17.76
C LEU A 50 -12.64 16.12 18.45
N GLN A 51 -13.75 16.11 19.21
CA GLN A 51 -14.13 17.26 20.03
C GLN A 51 -13.10 17.54 21.13
N ARG A 52 -12.62 16.51 21.84
CA ARG A 52 -11.58 16.70 22.87
C ARG A 52 -10.26 17.18 22.28
N ALA A 53 -9.97 16.80 21.04
CA ALA A 53 -8.80 17.23 20.30
C ALA A 53 -8.94 18.64 19.68
N GLY A 54 -10.08 19.32 19.86
CA GLY A 54 -10.32 20.66 19.32
C GLY A 54 -10.64 20.71 17.83
N VAL A 55 -10.74 19.56 17.16
CA VAL A 55 -11.12 19.45 15.74
C VAL A 55 -12.59 19.82 15.53
N LEU A 56 -13.44 19.40 16.47
CA LEU A 56 -14.89 19.62 16.43
C LEU A 56 -15.38 20.38 17.66
N SER A 57 -16.49 21.09 17.52
CA SER A 57 -17.24 21.70 18.62
C SER A 57 -18.69 21.20 18.62
N PRO A 58 -19.41 21.29 19.75
CA PRO A 58 -20.86 21.13 19.75
C PRO A 58 -21.52 22.12 18.78
N SER A 59 -22.50 21.66 18.01
CA SER A 59 -23.32 22.52 17.15
C SER A 59 -24.57 23.02 17.90
N GLU A 60 -25.01 24.25 17.61
CA GLU A 60 -26.27 24.80 18.15
C GLU A 60 -27.51 23.98 17.75
N ARG A 61 -27.44 23.31 16.59
CA ARG A 61 -28.53 22.45 16.06
C ARG A 61 -28.47 21.01 16.58
N GLY A 62 -27.59 20.74 17.55
CA GLY A 62 -27.28 19.41 18.05
C GLY A 62 -26.27 18.67 17.17
N GLY A 63 -25.45 17.82 17.80
CA GLY A 63 -24.36 17.12 17.12
C GLY A 63 -23.04 17.90 17.17
N PHE A 64 -22.21 17.74 16.14
CA PHE A 64 -20.87 18.30 16.06
C PHE A 64 -20.74 19.19 14.82
N ALA A 65 -19.91 20.21 14.91
CA ALA A 65 -19.50 21.04 13.78
C ALA A 65 -17.97 21.16 13.73
N VAL A 66 -17.42 21.45 12.56
CA VAL A 66 -15.98 21.74 12.42
C VAL A 66 -15.64 22.98 13.26
N ALA A 67 -14.69 22.84 14.18
CA ALA A 67 -14.19 23.96 14.97
C ALA A 67 -12.97 24.58 14.29
N ASP A 68 -11.99 23.74 13.92
CA ASP A 68 -10.73 24.18 13.33
C ASP A 68 -10.24 23.16 12.26
N PRO A 69 -10.28 23.52 10.97
CA PRO A 69 -9.74 22.70 9.89
C PRO A 69 -8.22 22.44 10.00
N ALA A 70 -7.45 23.38 10.58
CA ALA A 70 -6.02 23.19 10.81
C ALA A 70 -5.78 22.17 11.93
N ALA A 71 -6.61 22.17 12.97
CA ALA A 71 -6.62 21.10 13.97
C ALA A 71 -7.03 19.75 13.36
N ALA A 72 -7.96 19.74 12.39
CA ALA A 72 -8.32 18.51 11.67
C ALA A 72 -7.14 17.95 10.87
N GLU A 73 -6.41 18.82 10.17
CA GLU A 73 -5.18 18.48 9.45
C GLU A 73 -4.10 17.96 10.42
N ALA A 74 -3.85 18.68 11.51
CA ALA A 74 -2.89 18.28 12.53
C ALA A 74 -3.29 16.97 13.21
N PHE A 75 -4.57 16.72 13.47
CA PHE A 75 -5.07 15.46 14.04
C PHE A 75 -4.93 14.31 13.05
N ALA A 76 -5.29 14.53 11.78
CA ALA A 76 -5.08 13.58 10.69
C ALA A 76 -3.59 13.25 10.50
N ALA A 77 -2.72 14.25 10.70
CA ALA A 77 -1.27 14.13 10.69
C ALA A 77 -0.70 13.56 12.01
N SER A 78 -1.42 13.63 13.14
CA SER A 78 -0.93 13.13 14.44
C SER A 78 -0.91 11.60 14.50
N GLU A 79 -1.75 10.92 13.70
CA GLU A 79 -1.60 9.51 13.34
C GLU A 79 -0.88 9.28 11.99
N ALA A 80 -0.29 10.33 11.40
CA ALA A 80 0.95 10.12 10.64
C ALA A 80 2.13 9.75 11.58
N GLY A 81 1.87 9.59 12.89
CA GLY A 81 2.57 8.66 13.79
C GLY A 81 2.49 7.18 13.39
N SER A 82 2.02 6.86 12.17
CA SER A 82 2.37 5.62 11.48
C SER A 82 3.84 5.54 11.07
N ASP A 83 4.61 6.63 11.18
CA ASP A 83 6.04 6.65 10.84
C ASP A 83 6.79 5.50 11.55
N GLY A 84 6.53 5.30 12.84
CA GLY A 84 7.07 4.16 13.57
C GLY A 84 6.43 2.82 13.19
N SER A 85 5.13 2.74 12.88
CA SER A 85 4.47 1.44 12.65
C SER A 85 4.88 0.83 11.32
N GLU A 86 4.97 1.63 10.26
CA GLU A 86 5.51 1.18 8.97
C GLU A 86 7.01 0.90 9.10
N GLU A 87 7.76 1.76 9.80
CA GLU A 87 9.19 1.52 10.05
C GLU A 87 9.42 0.20 10.82
N THR A 88 8.64 -0.07 11.87
CA THR A 88 8.75 -1.33 12.63
C THR A 88 8.34 -2.52 11.78
N TYR A 89 7.26 -2.38 11.00
CA TYR A 89 6.82 -3.42 10.08
C TYR A 89 7.94 -3.78 9.09
N LEU A 90 8.56 -2.78 8.46
CA LEU A 90 9.66 -2.96 7.51
C LEU A 90 10.93 -3.45 8.20
N ALA A 91 11.18 -3.05 9.46
CA ALA A 91 12.28 -3.56 10.26
C ALA A 91 12.11 -5.06 10.55
N ILE A 92 10.91 -5.53 10.90
CA ILE A 92 10.63 -6.96 11.10
C ILE A 92 10.86 -7.74 9.80
N ALA A 93 10.37 -7.21 8.67
CA ALA A 93 10.58 -7.85 7.37
C ALA A 93 12.07 -7.91 7.00
N ARG A 94 12.82 -6.81 7.20
CA ARG A 94 14.27 -6.73 6.96
C ARG A 94 15.06 -7.70 7.82
N ASP A 95 14.79 -7.73 9.12
CA ASP A 95 15.42 -8.66 10.06
C ASP A 95 15.11 -10.12 9.68
N ARG A 96 13.89 -10.38 9.18
CA ARG A 96 13.53 -11.72 8.70
C ARG A 96 14.28 -12.09 7.43
N LEU A 97 14.34 -11.18 6.46
CA LEU A 97 15.06 -11.37 5.19
C LEU A 97 16.55 -11.57 5.40
N ALA A 98 17.14 -10.86 6.36
CA ALA A 98 18.54 -10.99 6.74
C ALA A 98 18.84 -12.23 7.60
N GLY A 99 17.83 -13.05 7.94
CA GLY A 99 17.99 -14.21 8.82
C GLY A 99 18.25 -13.86 10.29
N ALA A 100 18.10 -12.59 10.69
CA ALA A 100 18.35 -12.11 12.04
C ALA A 100 17.23 -12.49 13.03
N ILE A 101 16.05 -12.87 12.53
CA ILE A 101 15.00 -13.54 13.32
C ILE A 101 14.67 -14.92 12.72
N PRO A 102 14.44 -15.93 13.59
CA PRO A 102 14.12 -17.29 13.16
C PRO A 102 12.73 -17.37 12.52
N ASP A 103 12.48 -18.47 11.81
CA ASP A 103 11.20 -18.79 11.16
C ASP A 103 10.03 -18.81 12.16
N ARG A 104 10.30 -19.14 13.43
CA ARG A 104 9.31 -19.19 14.51
C ARG A 104 9.73 -18.27 15.64
N ILE A 105 8.85 -17.37 16.06
CA ILE A 105 9.15 -16.36 17.07
C ILE A 105 7.96 -16.14 18.01
N SER A 106 8.24 -15.82 19.28
CA SER A 106 7.19 -15.48 20.25
C SER A 106 6.82 -14.00 20.19
N GLU A 107 5.60 -13.65 20.58
CA GLU A 107 5.21 -12.23 20.69
C GLU A 107 6.06 -11.49 21.72
N ASN A 108 6.42 -12.14 22.84
CA ASN A 108 7.28 -11.52 23.87
C ASN A 108 8.68 -11.20 23.34
N GLU A 109 9.20 -12.02 22.42
CA GLU A 109 10.46 -11.74 21.73
C GLU A 109 10.35 -10.49 20.85
N LEU A 110 9.30 -10.42 20.03
CA LEU A 110 9.05 -9.27 19.16
C LEU A 110 8.83 -7.97 19.95
N LEU A 111 8.08 -8.03 21.06
CA LEU A 111 7.89 -6.87 21.94
C LEU A 111 9.22 -6.33 22.46
N ARG A 112 10.09 -7.23 22.94
CA ARG A 112 11.39 -6.86 23.50
C ARG A 112 12.35 -6.32 22.43
N ARG A 113 12.40 -6.98 21.27
CA ARG A 113 13.33 -6.64 20.18
C ARG A 113 13.01 -5.31 19.52
N TYR A 114 11.73 -5.01 19.28
CA TYR A 114 11.31 -3.82 18.55
C TYR A 114 10.77 -2.70 19.43
N GLY A 115 10.75 -2.88 20.76
CA GLY A 115 10.33 -1.85 21.72
C GLY A 115 8.89 -1.36 21.52
N VAL A 116 8.02 -2.19 20.93
CA VAL A 116 6.63 -1.82 20.62
C VAL A 116 5.65 -2.25 21.71
N THR A 117 4.53 -1.54 21.79
CA THR A 117 3.43 -1.94 22.68
C THR A 117 2.71 -3.18 22.15
N ARG A 118 2.09 -3.94 23.05
CA ARG A 118 1.32 -5.15 22.68
C ARG A 118 0.20 -4.90 21.66
N PRO A 119 -0.65 -3.85 21.80
CA PRO A 119 -1.65 -3.56 20.79
C PRO A 119 -1.05 -3.24 19.40
N ARG A 120 0.09 -2.54 19.36
CA ARG A 120 0.80 -2.22 18.11
C ARG A 120 1.36 -3.49 17.47
N LEU A 121 2.02 -4.35 18.24
CA LEU A 121 2.51 -5.62 17.73
C LEU A 121 1.37 -6.50 17.18
N GLN A 122 0.23 -6.57 17.85
CA GLN A 122 -0.93 -7.33 17.38
C GLN A 122 -1.49 -6.80 16.05
N ALA A 123 -1.53 -5.47 15.88
CA ALA A 123 -1.92 -4.85 14.61
C ALA A 123 -0.94 -5.21 13.48
N LEU A 124 0.37 -5.16 13.77
CA LEU A 124 1.42 -5.58 12.84
C LEU A 124 1.26 -7.04 12.44
N LEU A 125 1.19 -7.96 13.40
CA LEU A 125 1.09 -9.40 13.14
C LEU A 125 -0.20 -9.77 12.39
N ARG A 126 -1.32 -9.11 12.69
CA ARG A 126 -2.56 -9.27 11.92
C ARG A 126 -2.34 -8.87 10.45
N ARG A 127 -1.74 -7.71 10.20
CA ARG A 127 -1.41 -7.26 8.84
C ARG A 127 -0.48 -8.25 8.13
N MET A 128 0.58 -8.72 8.79
CA MET A 128 1.50 -9.73 8.22
C MET A 128 0.78 -11.03 7.85
N SER A 129 -0.22 -11.41 8.64
CA SER A 129 -1.08 -12.56 8.37
C SER A 129 -2.01 -12.35 7.18
N GLU A 130 -2.65 -11.18 7.09
CA GLU A 130 -3.54 -10.82 6.00
C GLU A 130 -2.78 -10.69 4.66
N GLU A 131 -1.56 -10.16 4.70
CA GLU A 131 -0.67 -10.07 3.55
C GLU A 131 -0.02 -11.42 3.21
N GLY A 132 -0.05 -12.39 4.13
CA GLY A 132 0.30 -13.77 3.87
C GLY A 132 1.79 -14.08 3.96
N TRP A 133 2.52 -13.40 4.86
CA TRP A 133 3.92 -13.72 5.15
C TRP A 133 4.21 -14.09 6.60
N ALA A 134 3.20 -14.03 7.47
CA ALA A 134 3.24 -14.63 8.80
C ALA A 134 1.95 -15.41 9.07
N GLU A 135 1.98 -16.34 9.99
CA GLU A 135 0.78 -17.02 10.49
C GLU A 135 0.91 -17.30 11.99
N ARG A 136 -0.24 -17.40 12.65
CA ARG A 136 -0.30 -17.75 14.07
C ARG A 136 -0.21 -19.26 14.23
N LEU A 137 0.67 -19.73 15.11
CA LEU A 137 0.76 -21.15 15.43
C LEU A 137 -0.39 -21.58 16.35
N PRO A 138 -0.82 -22.87 16.35
CA PRO A 138 -1.88 -23.37 17.22
C PRO A 138 -1.64 -23.16 18.73
N GLY A 139 -0.38 -23.03 19.14
CA GLY A 139 0.04 -22.72 20.51
C GLY A 139 0.40 -21.24 20.70
N HIS A 140 1.58 -20.99 21.26
CA HIS A 140 2.12 -19.64 21.42
C HIS A 140 3.12 -19.30 20.31
N GLY A 141 2.98 -18.11 19.74
CA GLY A 141 3.93 -17.55 18.78
C GLY A 141 3.45 -17.57 17.33
N TRP A 142 4.37 -17.16 16.47
CA TRP A 142 4.13 -16.86 15.07
C TRP A 142 5.17 -17.55 14.20
N ARG A 143 4.77 -17.94 13.00
CA ARG A 143 5.65 -18.50 11.97
C ARG A 143 5.70 -17.55 10.78
N PHE A 144 6.89 -17.19 10.34
CA PHE A 144 7.07 -16.49 9.07
C PHE A 144 7.05 -17.49 7.92
N LEU A 145 6.30 -17.18 6.87
CA LEU A 145 6.18 -18.01 5.69
C LEU A 145 7.41 -17.82 4.79
N PRO A 146 7.82 -18.86 4.03
CA PRO A 146 9.00 -18.82 3.16
C PRO A 146 8.84 -17.88 1.95
N ILE A 147 7.73 -17.14 1.87
CA ILE A 147 7.43 -16.21 0.79
C ILE A 147 8.40 -15.04 0.71
N LEU A 148 9.00 -14.65 1.83
CA LEU A 148 9.97 -13.56 1.88
C LEU A 148 11.39 -14.03 1.62
N THR A 149 11.74 -15.25 2.04
CA THR A 149 13.15 -15.65 2.17
C THR A 149 13.62 -16.62 1.07
N SER A 150 12.74 -17.03 0.15
CA SER A 150 13.11 -17.94 -0.95
C SER A 150 13.17 -17.24 -2.29
N MET A 151 14.31 -17.39 -2.98
CA MET A 151 14.51 -17.00 -4.38
C MET A 151 13.45 -17.61 -5.31
N GLU A 152 13.03 -18.83 -5.00
CA GLU A 152 12.00 -19.53 -5.76
C GLU A 152 10.66 -18.82 -5.65
N THR A 153 10.25 -18.42 -4.45
CA THR A 153 8.98 -17.72 -4.26
C THR A 153 8.98 -16.34 -4.91
N TYR A 154 10.14 -15.67 -4.92
CA TYR A 154 10.30 -14.42 -5.68
C TYR A 154 10.11 -14.64 -7.19
N ARG A 155 10.70 -15.70 -7.77
CA ARG A 155 10.47 -16.06 -9.19
C ARG A 155 9.02 -16.47 -9.47
N GLN A 156 8.39 -17.19 -8.55
CA GLN A 156 6.97 -17.55 -8.64
C GLN A 156 6.07 -16.31 -8.68
N SER A 157 6.43 -15.23 -7.95
CA SER A 157 5.70 -13.97 -8.02
C SER A 157 5.71 -13.36 -9.43
N TYR A 158 6.84 -13.41 -10.15
CA TYR A 158 6.92 -12.97 -11.54
C TYR A 158 6.17 -13.89 -12.50
N SER A 159 6.23 -15.20 -12.28
CA SER A 159 5.45 -16.16 -13.07
C SER A 159 3.96 -15.88 -12.93
N PHE A 160 3.50 -15.54 -11.72
CA PHE A 160 2.11 -15.17 -11.47
C PHE A 160 1.74 -13.88 -12.22
N ARG A 161 2.55 -12.81 -12.09
CA ARG A 161 2.36 -11.54 -12.80
C ARG A 161 2.30 -11.73 -14.32
N GLN A 162 3.18 -12.56 -14.90
CA GLN A 162 3.18 -12.90 -16.33
C GLN A 162 1.88 -13.57 -16.80
N ALA A 163 1.20 -14.30 -15.91
CA ALA A 163 -0.09 -14.91 -16.21
C ALA A 163 -1.25 -13.90 -16.11
N ILE A 164 -1.22 -13.00 -15.12
CA ILE A 164 -2.37 -12.15 -14.80
C ILE A 164 -2.36 -10.78 -15.48
N GLU A 165 -1.21 -10.11 -15.58
CA GLU A 165 -1.18 -8.72 -16.05
C GLU A 165 -1.46 -8.60 -17.54
N PRO A 166 -0.79 -9.36 -18.44
CA PRO A 166 -1.16 -9.34 -19.86
C PRO A 166 -2.63 -9.72 -20.09
N ALA A 167 -3.18 -10.65 -19.28
CA ALA A 167 -4.58 -11.06 -19.38
C ALA A 167 -5.53 -9.91 -18.98
N ALA A 168 -5.19 -9.13 -17.96
CA ALA A 168 -5.99 -7.97 -17.55
C ALA A 168 -6.14 -6.93 -18.67
N LEU A 169 -5.10 -6.72 -19.49
CA LEU A 169 -5.16 -5.81 -20.65
C LEU A 169 -6.12 -6.30 -21.75
N LEU A 170 -6.42 -7.61 -21.79
CA LEU A 170 -7.26 -8.24 -22.81
C LEU A 170 -8.70 -8.45 -22.35
N GLU A 171 -9.05 -8.04 -21.13
CA GLU A 171 -10.41 -8.20 -20.61
C GLU A 171 -11.42 -7.45 -21.50
N PRO A 172 -12.56 -8.06 -21.85
CA PRO A 172 -13.60 -7.39 -22.64
C PRO A 172 -14.14 -6.11 -21.97
N GLY A 173 -14.06 -6.03 -20.64
CA GLY A 173 -14.48 -4.87 -19.84
C GLY A 173 -13.41 -3.78 -19.68
N PHE A 174 -12.29 -3.87 -20.41
CA PHE A 174 -11.19 -2.92 -20.28
C PHE A 174 -11.63 -1.50 -20.67
N ILE A 175 -11.55 -0.57 -19.72
CA ILE A 175 -11.84 0.85 -19.92
C ILE A 175 -10.64 1.64 -19.42
N LEU A 176 -10.01 2.36 -20.34
CA LEU A 176 -8.82 3.15 -20.07
C LEU A 176 -9.16 4.38 -19.21
N ASP A 177 -8.53 4.51 -18.05
CA ASP A 177 -8.53 5.73 -17.24
C ASP A 177 -7.42 6.67 -17.73
N ARG A 178 -7.78 7.53 -18.68
CA ARG A 178 -6.81 8.41 -19.36
C ARG A 178 -6.08 9.36 -18.41
N PRO A 179 -6.77 10.14 -17.55
CA PRO A 179 -6.09 11.04 -16.62
C PRO A 179 -5.12 10.32 -15.66
N VAL A 180 -5.47 9.12 -15.18
CA VAL A 180 -4.59 8.37 -14.28
C VAL A 180 -3.35 7.88 -15.03
N LEU A 181 -3.51 7.26 -16.19
CA LEU A 181 -2.39 6.72 -16.95
C LEU A 181 -1.48 7.81 -17.55
N GLU A 182 -2.02 8.99 -17.87
CA GLU A 182 -1.21 10.12 -18.36
C GLU A 182 -0.25 10.64 -17.28
N ARG A 183 -0.67 10.64 -16.01
CA ARG A 183 0.22 10.97 -14.88
C ARG A 183 1.35 9.96 -14.75
N HIS A 184 1.06 8.67 -14.89
CA HIS A 184 2.09 7.63 -14.85
C HIS A 184 3.04 7.74 -16.05
N LEU A 185 2.53 8.02 -17.25
CA LEU A 185 3.37 8.24 -18.43
C LEU A 185 4.36 9.38 -18.20
N GLU A 186 3.89 10.51 -17.67
CA GLU A 186 4.74 11.66 -17.37
C GLU A 186 5.80 11.33 -16.30
N GLN A 187 5.42 10.61 -15.24
CA GLN A 187 6.37 10.12 -14.24
C GLN A 187 7.47 9.23 -14.86
N GLN A 188 7.10 8.30 -15.74
CA GLN A 188 8.09 7.44 -16.42
C GLN A 188 9.01 8.23 -17.34
N ARG A 189 8.49 9.25 -18.05
CA ARG A 189 9.31 10.15 -18.89
C ARG A 189 10.31 10.95 -18.06
N GLN A 190 9.88 11.47 -16.91
CA GLN A 190 10.77 12.18 -15.99
C GLN A 190 11.88 11.29 -15.45
N LEU A 191 11.58 10.02 -15.14
CA LEU A 191 12.59 9.03 -14.75
C LEU A 191 13.62 8.82 -15.88
N VAL A 192 13.17 8.59 -17.10
CA VAL A 192 14.06 8.37 -18.28
C VAL A 192 14.91 9.61 -18.60
N ALA A 193 14.39 10.81 -18.34
CA ALA A 193 15.05 12.10 -18.58
C ALA A 193 16.13 12.47 -17.54
N GLY A 194 16.34 11.63 -16.52
CA GLY A 194 17.40 11.82 -15.52
C GLY A 194 16.96 11.54 -14.09
N GLY A 195 15.66 11.58 -13.80
CA GLY A 195 15.13 11.31 -12.46
C GLY A 195 15.48 9.92 -11.92
N ILE A 196 15.77 8.96 -12.80
CA ILE A 196 16.18 7.61 -12.42
C ILE A 196 17.49 7.56 -11.62
N LEU A 197 18.36 8.56 -11.77
CA LEU A 197 19.66 8.62 -11.10
C LEU A 197 19.54 8.99 -9.61
N GLU A 198 18.56 9.81 -9.27
CA GLU A 198 18.40 10.40 -7.94
C GLU A 198 17.31 9.70 -7.11
N ILE A 199 16.34 9.06 -7.75
CA ILE A 199 15.21 8.44 -7.06
C ILE A 199 15.62 7.29 -6.14
N SER A 200 14.97 7.19 -4.98
CA SER A 200 15.15 6.07 -4.07
C SER A 200 14.58 4.77 -4.65
N ALA A 201 15.13 3.62 -4.26
CA ALA A 201 14.63 2.31 -4.68
C ALA A 201 13.15 2.10 -4.26
N VAL A 202 12.80 2.57 -3.07
CA VAL A 202 11.44 2.57 -2.52
C VAL A 202 10.49 3.33 -3.44
N ARG A 203 10.81 4.60 -3.75
CA ARG A 203 9.92 5.44 -4.56
C ARG A 203 9.81 4.94 -6.00
N LEU A 204 10.91 4.41 -6.55
CA LEU A 204 10.89 3.78 -7.87
C LEU A 204 9.98 2.54 -7.90
N PHE A 205 10.02 1.69 -6.87
CA PHE A 205 9.13 0.54 -6.76
C PHE A 205 7.66 1.00 -6.69
N GLU A 206 7.35 1.98 -5.83
CA GLU A 206 5.99 2.51 -5.68
C GLU A 206 5.44 3.03 -7.00
N ILE A 207 6.16 3.92 -7.70
CA ILE A 207 5.72 4.46 -9.00
C ILE A 207 5.40 3.35 -10.01
N ASN A 208 6.24 2.31 -10.05
CA ASN A 208 6.06 1.21 -11.00
C ASN A 208 4.88 0.32 -10.61
N SER A 209 4.76 -0.06 -9.33
CA SER A 209 3.64 -0.86 -8.83
C SER A 209 2.31 -0.12 -8.97
N GLU A 210 2.24 1.15 -8.59
CA GLU A 210 1.05 2.00 -8.78
C GLU A 210 0.62 2.04 -10.26
N MET A 211 1.57 2.13 -11.19
CA MET A 211 1.27 2.08 -12.62
C MET A 211 0.69 0.73 -13.06
N HIS A 212 1.29 -0.40 -12.64
CA HIS A 212 0.77 -1.73 -12.96
C HIS A 212 -0.63 -1.96 -12.37
N GLU A 213 -0.87 -1.50 -11.14
CA GLU A 213 -2.19 -1.53 -10.51
C GLU A 213 -3.20 -0.67 -11.28
N ALA A 214 -2.84 0.56 -11.68
CA ALA A 214 -3.71 1.42 -12.47
C ALA A 214 -4.09 0.81 -13.83
N ILE A 215 -3.14 0.13 -14.50
CA ILE A 215 -3.43 -0.62 -15.72
C ILE A 215 -4.37 -1.79 -15.43
N ALA A 216 -4.16 -2.54 -14.34
CA ALA A 216 -5.04 -3.64 -13.95
C ALA A 216 -6.45 -3.15 -13.57
N GLU A 217 -6.59 -1.98 -12.96
CA GLU A 217 -7.88 -1.36 -12.63
C GLU A 217 -8.73 -1.06 -13.86
N CYS A 218 -8.08 -0.73 -14.98
CA CYS A 218 -8.75 -0.55 -16.27
C CYS A 218 -9.49 -1.82 -16.72
N SER A 219 -9.03 -3.02 -16.33
CA SER A 219 -9.71 -4.29 -16.65
C SER A 219 -11.09 -4.44 -15.99
N ARG A 220 -11.35 -3.67 -14.92
CA ARG A 220 -12.54 -3.77 -14.06
C ARG A 220 -12.78 -5.16 -13.46
N ASN A 221 -11.76 -6.00 -13.47
CA ASN A 221 -11.82 -7.34 -12.90
C ASN A 221 -11.19 -7.34 -11.50
N ALA A 222 -12.04 -7.40 -10.48
CA ALA A 222 -11.62 -7.37 -9.08
C ALA A 222 -10.61 -8.48 -8.73
N PHE A 223 -10.67 -9.64 -9.40
CA PHE A 223 -9.71 -10.72 -9.15
C PHE A 223 -8.31 -10.36 -9.64
N PHE A 224 -8.16 -9.72 -10.80
CA PHE A 224 -6.85 -9.26 -11.27
C PHE A 224 -6.28 -8.16 -10.36
N ILE A 225 -7.12 -7.18 -10.02
CA ILE A 225 -6.73 -6.04 -9.18
C ILE A 225 -6.26 -6.50 -7.81
N GLU A 226 -7.09 -7.28 -7.10
CA GLU A 226 -6.77 -7.72 -5.74
C GLU A 226 -5.61 -8.72 -5.69
N SER A 227 -5.48 -9.57 -6.72
CA SER A 227 -4.36 -10.50 -6.81
C SER A 227 -3.03 -9.78 -7.05
N LEU A 228 -3.01 -8.78 -7.94
CA LEU A 228 -1.80 -7.99 -8.21
C LEU A 228 -1.37 -7.21 -6.97
N ARG A 229 -2.30 -6.48 -6.34
CA ARG A 229 -2.07 -5.76 -5.08
C ARG A 229 -1.50 -6.65 -3.98
N ARG A 230 -2.02 -7.88 -3.85
CA ARG A 230 -1.51 -8.85 -2.87
C ARG A 230 -0.07 -9.24 -3.14
N VAL A 231 0.28 -9.52 -4.40
CA VAL A 231 1.64 -9.86 -4.77
C VAL A 231 2.59 -8.68 -4.60
N ASP A 232 2.15 -7.47 -4.91
CA ASP A 232 2.97 -6.26 -4.76
C ASP A 232 3.25 -5.91 -3.30
N ARG A 233 2.28 -6.11 -2.40
CA ARG A 233 2.49 -5.99 -0.95
C ARG A 233 3.60 -6.90 -0.41
N LEU A 234 3.79 -8.08 -1.01
CA LEU A 234 4.87 -9.00 -0.63
C LEU A 234 6.18 -8.63 -1.31
N ARG A 235 6.14 -8.29 -2.61
CA ARG A 235 7.32 -7.90 -3.38
C ARG A 235 8.01 -6.67 -2.79
N ARG A 236 7.27 -5.70 -2.27
CA ARG A 236 7.83 -4.48 -1.66
C ARG A 236 8.84 -4.80 -0.55
N LEU A 237 8.61 -5.88 0.22
CA LEU A 237 9.47 -6.27 1.34
C LEU A 237 10.85 -6.71 0.87
N ILE A 238 10.90 -7.35 -0.31
CA ILE A 238 12.13 -7.83 -0.93
C ILE A 238 12.79 -6.67 -1.69
N GLU A 239 12.01 -5.95 -2.49
CA GLU A 239 12.49 -4.90 -3.41
C GLU A 239 13.10 -3.70 -2.68
N TYR A 240 12.59 -3.35 -1.49
CA TYR A 240 13.14 -2.24 -0.70
C TYR A 240 14.56 -2.53 -0.17
N GLN A 241 14.98 -3.80 -0.13
CA GLN A 241 16.32 -4.20 0.29
C GLN A 241 17.29 -4.38 -0.88
N GLN A 242 16.81 -4.36 -2.13
CA GLN A 242 17.65 -4.62 -3.30
C GLN A 242 18.32 -3.35 -3.80
N ASN A 243 19.58 -3.47 -4.21
CA ASN A 243 20.24 -2.42 -4.97
C ASN A 243 19.61 -2.32 -6.37
N VAL A 244 19.33 -1.09 -6.79
CA VAL A 244 18.76 -0.81 -8.10
C VAL A 244 19.88 -0.52 -9.09
N ASP A 245 20.05 -1.41 -10.07
CA ASP A 245 20.81 -1.11 -11.27
C ASP A 245 20.08 0.00 -12.06
N ARG A 246 20.73 1.15 -12.20
CA ARG A 246 20.14 2.36 -12.79
C ARG A 246 19.95 2.26 -14.29
N GLU A 247 20.84 1.59 -15.01
CA GLU A 247 20.71 1.40 -16.45
C GLU A 247 19.55 0.46 -16.76
N LEU A 248 19.48 -0.66 -16.04
CA LEU A 248 18.39 -1.61 -16.16
C LEU A 248 17.05 -1.00 -15.74
N ALA A 249 17.04 -0.21 -14.67
CA ALA A 249 15.83 0.50 -14.24
C ALA A 249 15.35 1.51 -15.30
N ARG A 250 16.28 2.25 -15.92
CA ARG A 250 15.95 3.17 -17.02
C ARG A 250 15.38 2.43 -18.22
N ALA A 251 15.96 1.29 -18.61
CA ALA A 251 15.44 0.47 -19.70
C ALA A 251 14.00 0.02 -19.44
N ARG A 252 13.68 -0.37 -18.20
CA ARG A 252 12.32 -0.74 -17.79
C ARG A 252 11.33 0.43 -17.86
N CYS A 253 11.75 1.64 -17.47
CA CYS A 253 10.91 2.82 -17.64
C CYS A 253 10.58 3.08 -19.11
N ILE A 254 11.51 2.79 -20.04
CA ILE A 254 11.25 2.89 -21.48
C ILE A 254 10.21 1.84 -21.92
N GLU A 255 10.30 0.60 -21.41
CA GLU A 255 9.29 -0.44 -21.65
C GLU A 255 7.90 -0.02 -21.11
N HIS A 256 7.84 0.58 -19.92
CA HIS A 256 6.60 1.11 -19.34
C HIS A 256 5.98 2.20 -20.22
N ILE A 257 6.78 3.15 -20.71
CA ILE A 257 6.33 4.19 -21.65
C ILE A 257 5.70 3.53 -22.88
N ARG A 258 6.36 2.50 -23.44
CA ARG A 258 5.88 1.80 -24.62
C ARG A 258 4.53 1.11 -24.39
N ILE A 259 4.35 0.45 -23.25
CA ILE A 259 3.08 -0.18 -22.87
C ILE A 259 1.97 0.87 -22.79
N LEU A 260 2.22 1.99 -22.11
CA LEU A 260 1.24 3.07 -21.95
C LEU A 260 0.85 3.71 -23.29
N GLU A 261 1.82 3.97 -24.17
CA GLU A 261 1.57 4.50 -25.51
C GLU A 261 0.68 3.56 -26.34
N LEU A 262 0.93 2.25 -26.31
CA LEU A 262 0.08 1.27 -26.98
C LEU A 262 -1.34 1.25 -26.41
N LEU A 263 -1.52 1.40 -25.09
CA LEU A 263 -2.83 1.51 -24.47
C LEU A 263 -3.57 2.79 -24.91
N PHE A 264 -2.87 3.93 -25.00
CA PHE A 264 -3.47 5.18 -25.48
C PHE A 264 -3.94 5.12 -26.93
N ASP A 265 -3.26 4.32 -27.76
CA ASP A 265 -3.63 4.03 -29.15
C ASP A 265 -4.73 2.97 -29.28
N GLY A 266 -5.23 2.41 -28.17
CA GLY A 266 -6.23 1.33 -28.17
C GLY A 266 -5.68 -0.02 -28.62
N ARG A 267 -4.35 -0.20 -28.62
CA ARG A 267 -3.64 -1.42 -29.07
C ARG A 267 -3.38 -2.38 -27.92
N ASN A 268 -4.45 -2.76 -27.21
CA ASN A 268 -4.36 -3.59 -26.01
C ASN A 268 -3.65 -4.94 -26.23
N ALA A 269 -3.84 -5.57 -27.39
CA ALA A 269 -3.17 -6.83 -27.73
C ALA A 269 -1.64 -6.68 -27.82
N ASP A 270 -1.18 -5.58 -28.43
CA ASP A 270 0.24 -5.28 -28.51
C ASP A 270 0.80 -4.88 -27.14
N ALA A 271 0.04 -4.08 -26.37
CA ALA A 271 0.40 -3.72 -25.00
C ALA A 271 0.52 -4.95 -24.08
N ALA A 272 -0.36 -5.94 -24.23
CA ALA A 272 -0.29 -7.21 -23.50
C ALA A 272 0.98 -8.01 -23.85
N GLU A 273 1.40 -8.00 -25.11
CA GLU A 273 2.63 -8.67 -25.52
C GLU A 273 3.89 -7.93 -25.03
N GLU A 274 3.89 -6.59 -25.07
CA GLU A 274 4.96 -5.79 -24.45
C GLU A 274 5.02 -6.00 -22.93
N MET A 275 3.88 -6.07 -22.25
CA MET A 275 3.81 -6.42 -20.82
C MET A 275 4.41 -7.81 -20.55
N ARG A 276 4.14 -8.81 -21.40
CA ARG A 276 4.71 -10.15 -21.25
C ARG A 276 6.24 -10.13 -21.39
N LYS A 277 6.78 -9.41 -22.37
CA LYS A 277 8.24 -9.24 -22.56
C LYS A 277 8.88 -8.55 -21.36
N HIS A 278 8.29 -7.43 -20.93
CA HIS A 278 8.71 -6.66 -19.77
C HIS A 278 8.83 -7.56 -18.53
N LEU A 279 7.78 -8.33 -18.21
CA LEU A 279 7.77 -9.19 -17.02
C LEU A 279 8.71 -10.41 -17.13
N ARG A 280 8.98 -10.92 -18.34
CA ARG A 280 9.92 -12.03 -18.55
C ARG A 280 11.36 -11.62 -18.32
N ALA A 281 11.72 -10.38 -18.67
CA ALA A 281 13.06 -9.82 -18.45
C ALA A 281 13.39 -9.65 -16.94
N LEU A 282 12.40 -9.72 -16.04
CA LEU A 282 12.58 -9.49 -14.60
C LEU A 282 12.99 -10.73 -13.79
N GLY A 283 12.71 -11.95 -14.29
CA GLY A 283 12.91 -13.21 -13.56
C GLY A 283 14.38 -13.63 -13.27
N PRO A 284 15.39 -13.31 -14.12
CA PRO A 284 16.78 -13.73 -13.90
C PRO A 284 17.68 -12.72 -13.16
N LEU A 285 17.32 -11.43 -13.11
CA LEU A 285 18.27 -10.31 -12.86
C LEU A 285 18.27 -9.74 -11.43
N LYS A 286 17.47 -10.26 -10.51
CA LYS A 286 17.33 -9.76 -9.13
C LYS A 286 17.50 -10.86 -8.09
N ALA A 287 18.53 -11.68 -8.26
CA ALA A 287 18.92 -12.62 -7.22
C ALA A 287 19.81 -11.87 -6.21
N PRO A 288 19.44 -11.71 -4.93
CA PRO A 288 20.46 -11.52 -3.90
C PRO A 288 21.43 -12.69 -3.98
N SER A 289 22.72 -12.36 -4.06
CA SER A 289 23.80 -13.35 -4.00
C SER A 289 23.58 -14.24 -2.77
N PRO A 290 23.74 -15.58 -2.85
CA PRO A 290 23.69 -16.41 -1.66
C PRO A 290 24.73 -15.86 -0.68
N LEU A 291 24.30 -15.55 0.54
CA LEU A 291 25.19 -15.28 1.66
C LEU A 291 26.08 -16.51 1.81
N THR A 292 27.34 -16.39 1.40
CA THR A 292 28.43 -17.31 1.74
C THR A 292 28.77 -17.19 3.21
#